data_AF-A0A9R1LCP8-F1
#
_entry.id   AF-A0A9R1LCP8-F1
#
_cell.length_a   1.000
_cell.length_b   1.000
_cell.length_c   1.000
_cell.angle_alpha   90.00
_cell.angle_beta   90.00
_cell.angle_gamma   90.00
#
_symmetry.space_group_name_H-M   'P 1'
#
loop_
_entity.id
_entity.type
_entity.pdbx_description
1 polymer ?
#
loop_
_entity_poly.entity_id
_entity_poly.type
_entity_poly.pdbx_seq_one_letter_code
_entity_poly.pdbx_strand_id
1 'polypeptide(L)'
;MPRLPLSARRGRRNAIFFNLTTSIMLVYYYVWFMFALAYRRKCWQIERRILIRELRGENLYRLIGESDAMCISQLRMDRRTFHILCEMVRDVGGLKGTRKTSLEEIAGMYNRHRAARAH
;
A
#
# COMPACT_ATOMS: atom_id res chain seq x y z
N MET A 1 -37.63 76.33 -14.67
CA MET A 1 -36.88 75.14 -14.16
C MET A 1 -37.46 73.88 -14.76
N PRO A 2 -36.73 73.14 -15.61
CA PRO A 2 -37.25 71.96 -16.29
C PRO A 2 -37.33 70.78 -15.31
N ARG A 3 -38.52 70.18 -15.18
CA ARG A 3 -38.77 69.02 -14.32
C ARG A 3 -38.18 67.78 -15.01
N LEU A 4 -37.14 67.16 -14.43
CA LEU A 4 -36.60 65.90 -14.94
C LEU A 4 -37.69 64.81 -14.95
N PRO A 5 -37.78 63.98 -15.99
CA PRO A 5 -38.78 62.93 -16.06
C PRO A 5 -38.54 61.90 -14.95
N LEU A 6 -39.57 61.66 -14.13
CA LEU A 6 -39.56 60.71 -13.00
C LEU A 6 -39.15 59.29 -13.43
N SER A 7 -39.36 58.92 -14.71
CA SER A 7 -38.95 57.65 -15.31
C SER A 7 -37.42 57.45 -15.33
N ALA A 8 -36.64 58.50 -15.63
CA ALA A 8 -35.18 58.43 -15.66
C ALA A 8 -34.58 58.21 -14.26
N ARG A 9 -35.23 58.76 -13.22
CA ARG A 9 -34.82 58.58 -11.81
C ARG A 9 -35.14 57.16 -11.31
N ARG A 10 -36.22 56.55 -11.79
CA ARG A 10 -36.61 55.17 -11.44
C ARG A 10 -35.70 54.13 -12.10
N GLY A 11 -35.35 54.31 -13.38
CA GLY A 11 -34.41 53.43 -14.08
C GLY A 11 -33.01 53.44 -13.46
N ARG A 12 -32.51 54.62 -13.06
CA ARG A 12 -31.19 54.75 -12.43
C ARG A 12 -31.14 54.10 -11.03
N ARG A 13 -32.23 54.18 -10.25
CA ARG A 13 -32.35 53.46 -8.96
C ARG A 13 -32.40 51.95 -9.16
N ASN A 14 -33.18 51.47 -10.13
CA ASN A 14 -33.27 50.04 -10.42
C ASN A 14 -31.91 49.48 -10.87
N ALA A 15 -31.16 50.20 -11.71
CA ALA A 15 -29.80 49.83 -12.11
C ALA A 15 -28.83 49.76 -10.91
N ILE A 16 -28.93 50.69 -9.95
CA ILE A 16 -28.13 50.64 -8.71
C ILE A 16 -28.49 49.39 -7.90
N PHE A 17 -29.76 49.03 -7.78
CA PHE A 17 -30.18 47.80 -7.09
C PHE A 17 -29.67 46.53 -7.80
N PHE A 18 -29.79 46.45 -9.14
CA PHE A 18 -29.26 45.32 -9.90
C PHE A 18 -27.74 45.21 -9.77
N ASN A 19 -27.00 46.34 -9.81
CA ASN A 19 -25.56 46.32 -9.60
C ASN A 19 -25.19 45.85 -8.18
N LEU A 20 -25.96 46.27 -7.17
CA LEU A 20 -25.76 45.84 -5.79
C LEU A 20 -26.03 44.34 -5.63
N THR A 21 -27.15 43.84 -6.13
CA THR A 21 -27.50 42.41 -6.07
C THR A 21 -26.51 41.56 -6.85
N THR A 22 -26.06 42.00 -8.02
CA THR A 22 -25.05 41.32 -8.81
C THR A 22 -23.71 41.28 -8.05
N SER A 23 -23.31 42.38 -7.38
CA SER A 23 -22.09 42.38 -6.56
C SER A 23 -22.17 41.39 -5.39
N ILE A 24 -23.31 41.29 -4.73
CA ILE A 24 -23.53 40.36 -3.61
C ILE A 24 -23.47 38.91 -4.10
N MET A 25 -24.11 38.62 -5.24
CA MET A 25 -24.06 37.30 -5.87
C MET A 25 -22.64 36.92 -6.27
N LEU A 26 -21.87 37.85 -6.84
CA LEU A 26 -20.48 37.62 -7.17
C LEU A 26 -19.64 37.28 -5.93
N VAL A 27 -19.77 38.06 -4.85
CA VAL A 27 -19.06 37.78 -3.59
C VAL A 27 -19.43 36.40 -3.05
N TYR A 28 -20.71 36.03 -3.09
CA TYR A 28 -21.17 34.69 -2.70
C TYR A 28 -20.49 33.59 -3.52
N TYR A 29 -20.48 33.71 -4.85
CA TYR A 29 -19.80 32.75 -5.73
C TYR A 29 -18.29 32.70 -5.49
N TYR A 30 -17.63 33.83 -5.23
CA TYR A 30 -16.21 33.87 -4.92
C TYR A 30 -15.89 33.16 -3.60
N VAL A 31 -16.67 33.38 -2.54
CA VAL A 31 -16.49 32.70 -1.25
C VAL A 31 -16.69 31.19 -1.41
N TRP A 32 -17.75 30.78 -2.13
CA TRP A 32 -18.01 29.36 -2.40
C TRP A 32 -16.88 28.71 -3.21
N PHE A 33 -16.39 29.39 -4.25
CA PHE A 33 -15.26 28.92 -5.05
C PHE A 33 -13.98 28.78 -4.23
N MET A 34 -13.68 29.76 -3.37
CA MET A 34 -12.53 29.70 -2.46
C MET A 34 -12.65 28.57 -1.45
N PHE A 35 -13.85 28.32 -0.92
CA PHE A 35 -14.11 27.18 -0.03
C PHE A 35 -13.93 25.85 -0.77
N ALA A 36 -14.46 25.73 -1.99
CA ALA A 36 -14.28 24.54 -2.83
C ALA A 36 -12.80 24.30 -3.20
N LEU A 37 -12.02 25.36 -3.44
CA LEU A 37 -10.58 25.25 -3.67
C LEU A 37 -9.82 24.84 -2.40
N ALA A 38 -10.19 25.37 -1.24
CA ALA A 38 -9.60 24.97 0.04
C ALA A 38 -9.91 23.50 0.36
N TYR A 39 -11.16 23.09 0.14
CA TYR A 39 -11.60 21.71 0.27
C TYR A 39 -10.83 20.79 -0.67
N ARG A 40 -10.74 21.13 -1.97
CA ARG A 40 -9.94 20.37 -2.95
C ARG A 40 -8.47 20.28 -2.59
N ARG A 41 -7.84 21.36 -2.10
CA ARG A 41 -6.44 21.32 -1.63
C ARG A 41 -6.26 20.34 -0.46
N LYS A 42 -7.20 20.31 0.48
CA LYS A 42 -7.15 19.37 1.62
C LYS A 42 -7.41 17.93 1.17
N CYS A 43 -8.42 17.69 0.33
CA CYS A 43 -8.68 16.37 -0.26
C CYS A 43 -7.49 15.87 -1.06
N TRP A 44 -6.86 16.72 -1.87
CA TRP A 44 -5.70 16.31 -2.68
C TRP A 44 -4.50 15.92 -1.82
N GLN A 45 -4.28 16.59 -0.69
CA GLN A 45 -3.24 16.18 0.26
C GLN A 45 -3.55 14.84 0.93
N ILE A 46 -4.82 14.57 1.26
CA ILE A 46 -5.25 13.31 1.87
C ILE A 46 -5.17 12.16 0.86
N GLU A 47 -5.69 12.36 -0.35
CA GLU A 47 -5.70 11.37 -1.41
C GLU A 47 -4.27 11.00 -1.85
N ARG A 48 -3.37 11.98 -1.93
CA ARG A 48 -1.94 11.71 -2.19
C ARG A 48 -1.28 10.90 -1.08
N ARG A 49 -1.70 11.06 0.19
CA ARG A 49 -1.20 10.24 1.31
C ARG A 49 -1.73 8.80 1.25
N ILE A 50 -2.98 8.61 0.81
CA ILE A 50 -3.61 7.29 0.67
C ILE A 50 -2.96 6.51 -0.47
N LEU A 51 -2.82 7.13 -1.64
CA LEU A 51 -2.19 6.52 -2.82
C LEU A 51 -0.76 6.04 -2.54
N ILE A 52 0.04 6.84 -1.82
CA ILE A 52 1.42 6.46 -1.44
C ILE A 52 1.43 5.28 -0.45
N ARG A 53 0.45 5.20 0.46
CA ARG A 53 0.32 4.08 1.40
C ARG A 53 -0.10 2.80 0.68
N GLU A 54 -1.04 2.88 -0.24
CA GLU A 54 -1.47 1.73 -1.06
C GLU A 54 -0.32 1.21 -1.93
N LEU A 55 0.38 2.10 -2.64
CA LEU A 55 1.53 1.71 -3.47
C LEU A 55 2.65 1.06 -2.63
N ARG A 56 2.88 1.54 -1.41
CA ARG A 56 3.81 0.91 -0.47
C ARG A 56 3.32 -0.45 0.01
N GLY A 57 2.02 -0.59 0.25
CA GLY A 57 1.40 -1.85 0.65
C GLY A 57 1.51 -2.93 -0.43
N GLU A 58 1.21 -2.60 -1.68
CA GLU A 58 1.35 -3.52 -2.82
C GLU A 58 2.81 -3.95 -3.02
N ASN A 59 3.76 -3.01 -2.93
CA ASN A 59 5.17 -3.34 -3.09
C ASN A 59 5.68 -4.23 -1.95
N LEU A 60 5.21 -4.00 -0.72
CA LEU A 60 5.53 -4.86 0.42
C LEU A 60 4.91 -6.26 0.28
N TYR A 61 3.66 -6.35 -0.17
CA TYR A 61 2.98 -7.61 -0.44
C TYR A 61 3.70 -8.42 -1.53
N ARG A 62 4.16 -7.74 -2.59
CA ARG A 62 4.95 -8.34 -3.66
C ARG A 62 6.29 -8.86 -3.15
N LEU A 63 6.99 -8.09 -2.31
CA LEU A 63 8.27 -8.48 -1.72
C LEU A 63 8.13 -9.68 -0.78
N ILE A 64 7.08 -9.70 0.06
CA ILE A 64 6.77 -10.81 0.96
C ILE A 64 6.41 -12.07 0.15
N GLY A 65 5.60 -11.93 -0.89
CA GLY A 65 5.26 -13.03 -1.78
C GLY A 65 6.48 -13.61 -2.50
N GLU A 66 7.38 -12.75 -3.00
CA GLU A 66 8.66 -13.18 -3.60
C GLU A 66 9.57 -13.87 -2.57
N SER A 67 9.68 -13.34 -1.34
CA SER A 67 10.49 -13.97 -0.29
C SER A 67 9.94 -15.32 0.15
N ASP A 68 8.61 -15.45 0.27
CA ASP A 68 7.95 -16.68 0.67
C ASP A 68 8.09 -17.75 -0.41
N ALA A 69 7.92 -17.39 -1.68
CA ALA A 69 8.13 -18.31 -2.80
C ALA A 69 9.57 -18.84 -2.83
N MET A 70 10.55 -17.96 -2.59
CA MET A 70 11.96 -18.30 -2.56
C MET A 70 12.27 -19.22 -1.36
N CYS A 71 11.77 -18.89 -0.17
CA CYS A 71 11.90 -19.70 1.04
C CYS A 71 11.30 -21.11 0.86
N ILE A 72 10.08 -21.21 0.32
CA ILE A 72 9.43 -22.49 0.02
C ILE A 72 10.24 -23.30 -0.99
N SER A 73 10.79 -22.65 -2.02
CA SER A 73 11.61 -23.33 -3.03
C SER A 73 12.90 -23.90 -2.43
N GLN A 74 13.57 -23.16 -1.54
CA GLN A 74 14.78 -23.59 -0.85
C GLN A 74 14.48 -24.75 0.11
N LEU A 75 13.47 -24.62 0.97
CA LEU A 75 13.03 -25.69 1.87
C LEU A 75 12.65 -26.97 1.12
N ARG A 76 12.02 -26.84 -0.05
CA ARG A 76 11.64 -27.99 -0.88
C ARG A 76 12.85 -28.66 -1.54
N MET A 77 13.84 -27.88 -1.96
CA MET A 77 15.12 -28.40 -2.44
C MET A 77 15.87 -29.11 -1.32
N ASP A 78 16.01 -28.50 -0.15
CA ASP A 78 16.70 -29.10 1.00
C ASP A 78 16.04 -30.42 1.44
N ARG A 79 14.71 -30.48 1.44
CA ARG A 79 13.98 -31.72 1.74
C ARG A 79 14.20 -32.82 0.70
N ARG A 80 14.29 -32.46 -0.59
CA ARG A 80 14.63 -33.42 -1.67
C ARG A 80 16.06 -33.90 -1.53
N THR A 81 17.01 -32.98 -1.33
CA THR A 81 18.42 -33.29 -1.14
C THR A 81 18.62 -34.19 0.08
N PHE A 82 17.94 -33.90 1.19
CA PHE A 82 17.95 -34.73 2.39
C PHE A 82 17.34 -36.11 2.13
N HIS A 83 16.23 -36.20 1.40
CA HIS A 83 15.64 -37.49 1.03
C HIS A 83 16.61 -38.33 0.19
N ILE A 84 17.24 -37.72 -0.81
CA ILE A 84 18.22 -38.40 -1.67
C ILE A 84 19.44 -38.84 -0.84
N LEU A 85 19.93 -37.99 0.07
CA LEU A 85 21.00 -38.37 1.00
C LEU A 85 20.61 -39.56 1.87
N CYS A 86 19.39 -39.57 2.43
CA CYS A 86 18.88 -40.71 3.20
C CYS A 86 18.77 -41.98 2.36
N GLU A 87 18.40 -41.86 1.09
CA GLU A 87 18.32 -42.98 0.15
C GLU A 87 19.71 -43.52 -0.21
N MET A 88 20.67 -42.63 -0.51
CA MET A 88 22.07 -43.01 -0.76
C MET A 88 22.72 -43.64 0.47
N VAL A 89 22.47 -43.12 1.67
CA VAL A 89 22.99 -43.70 2.92
C VAL A 89 22.38 -45.08 3.17
N ARG A 90 21.10 -45.28 2.83
CA ARG A 90 20.45 -46.59 2.90
C ARG A 90 21.06 -47.59 1.92
N ASP A 91 21.44 -47.15 0.73
CA ASP A 91 22.00 -48.00 -0.33
C ASP A 91 23.50 -48.30 -0.14
N VAL A 92 24.31 -47.30 0.22
CA VAL A 92 25.77 -47.44 0.45
C VAL A 92 26.09 -48.01 1.83
N GLY A 93 25.27 -47.72 2.85
CA GLY A 93 25.47 -48.20 4.21
C GLY A 93 24.99 -49.62 4.46
N GLY A 94 24.30 -50.27 3.50
CA GLY A 94 23.78 -51.64 3.66
C GLY A 94 22.80 -51.81 4.84
N LEU A 95 22.32 -50.71 5.41
CA LEU A 95 21.46 -50.69 6.59
C LEU A 95 20.03 -50.97 6.17
N LYS A 96 19.68 -52.26 6.07
CA LYS A 96 18.29 -52.73 6.05
C LYS A 96 17.68 -52.50 7.45
N GLY A 97 17.36 -51.25 7.74
CA GLY A 97 16.89 -50.78 9.05
C GLY A 97 15.36 -50.76 9.16
N THR A 98 14.84 -51.66 9.98
CA THR A 98 13.50 -51.71 10.56
C THR A 98 12.99 -50.31 10.95
N ARG A 99 11.83 -49.89 10.40
CA ARG A 99 10.81 -48.86 10.77
C ARG A 99 11.04 -47.79 11.88
N LYS A 100 12.21 -47.61 12.50
CA LYS A 100 12.43 -46.84 13.74
C LYS A 100 13.80 -46.15 13.88
N THR A 101 14.62 -46.01 12.84
CA THR A 101 15.71 -45.01 12.85
C THR A 101 15.14 -43.67 12.38
N SER A 102 14.34 -43.09 13.26
CA SER A 102 13.63 -41.84 13.08
C SER A 102 14.59 -40.67 12.94
N LEU A 103 14.25 -39.76 12.03
CA LEU A 103 14.76 -38.40 11.77
C LEU A 103 15.56 -37.68 12.90
N GLU A 104 15.30 -37.99 14.16
CA GLU A 104 15.99 -37.49 15.35
C GLU A 104 17.48 -37.86 15.40
N GLU A 105 17.87 -39.07 14.96
CA GLU A 105 19.27 -39.50 15.02
C GLU A 105 20.15 -38.78 13.99
N ILE A 106 19.61 -38.56 12.78
CA ILE A 106 20.30 -37.87 11.69
C ILE A 106 20.42 -36.37 11.99
N ALA A 107 19.37 -35.74 12.53
CA ALA A 107 19.44 -34.36 13.03
C ALA A 107 20.44 -34.23 14.20
N GLY A 108 20.51 -35.23 15.08
CA GLY A 108 21.47 -35.30 16.17
C GLY A 108 22.92 -35.44 15.71
N MET A 109 23.19 -36.20 14.63
CA MET A 109 24.53 -36.33 14.04
C MET A 109 24.97 -35.04 13.32
N TYR A 110 24.07 -34.40 12.56
CA TYR A 110 24.39 -33.15 11.86
C TYR A 110 24.70 -32.01 12.85
N ASN A 111 23.91 -31.86 13.91
CA ASN A 111 24.15 -30.86 14.96
C ASN A 111 25.46 -31.15 15.74
N ARG A 112 25.77 -32.42 16.03
CA ARG A 112 27.04 -32.79 16.67
C ARG A 112 28.26 -32.49 15.80
N HIS A 113 28.19 -32.74 14.49
CA HIS A 113 29.30 -32.43 13.59
C HIS A 113 29.55 -30.93 13.41
N ARG A 114 28.51 -30.09 13.51
CA ARG A 114 28.64 -28.63 13.45
C ARG A 114 29.22 -28.04 14.73
N ALA A 115 28.88 -28.59 15.90
CA ALA A 115 29.44 -28.19 17.18
C ALA A 115 30.94 -28.52 17.31
N ALA A 116 31.39 -29.64 16.73
CA ALA A 116 32.80 -30.05 16.74
C ALA A 116 33.71 -29.22 15.80
N ARG A 117 33.15 -28.38 14.92
CA ARG A 117 33.90 -27.47 14.02
C ARG A 117 33.92 -26.02 14.51
N ALA A 118 33.27 -25.73 15.64
CA ALA A 118 33.19 -24.39 16.23
C ALA A 118 34.17 -24.18 17.40
N HIS A 119 35.08 -25.14 17.62
CA HIS A 119 36.21 -25.04 18.54
C HIS A 119 37.53 -25.19 17.78
#